data_AF-A0AA91DCL1-F1
#
_entry.id   AF-A0AA91DCL1-F1
#
_cell.length_a   1.000
_cell.length_b   1.000
_cell.length_c   1.000
_cell.angle_alpha   90.00
_cell.angle_beta   90.00
_cell.angle_gamma   90.00
#
_symmetry.space_group_name_H-M   'P 1'
#
loop_
_entity.id
_entity.type
_entity.pdbx_description
1 polymer ?
#
loop_
_entity_poly.entity_id
_entity_poly.type
_entity_poly.pdbx_seq_one_letter_code
_entity_poly.pdbx_strand_id
1 'polypeptide(L)'
;MKPNQEFGRIYRNVSESIAGAMANIAELKVNNEDGKQQLSGINEKLRIIQANFDGELTMLEENAEWEKFTMAFFGETNAGKSTIIESLRILFEEESRQVLLEQNAYDLQRFEQELTRHVNTVRNSLNDAYNNYAYDIEKINSSISSLANVVREESSKRVKKKVIMASVVGAVIGSAFVGIVMSSLIRGLI
;
A
#
# COMPACT_ATOMS: atom_id res chain seq x y z
N MET A 1 -7.29 -11.60 32.11
CA MET A 1 -6.30 -12.42 32.84
C MET A 1 -5.41 -13.08 31.79
N LYS A 2 -4.09 -13.00 31.89
CA LYS A 2 -3.20 -13.58 30.87
C LYS A 2 -3.27 -15.12 30.97
N PRO A 3 -3.41 -15.88 29.87
CA PRO A 3 -3.52 -17.35 29.90
C PRO A 3 -2.41 -18.05 30.72
N ASN A 4 -1.20 -17.50 30.67
CA ASN A 4 -0.02 -18.00 31.40
C ASN A 4 -0.20 -17.97 32.92
N GLN A 5 -1.03 -17.06 33.45
CA GLN A 5 -1.29 -16.94 34.89
C GLN A 5 -2.25 -18.03 35.40
N GLU A 6 -3.16 -18.52 34.56
CA GLU A 6 -4.08 -19.60 34.92
C GLU A 6 -3.36 -20.95 34.87
N PHE A 7 -2.53 -21.16 33.85
CA PHE A 7 -1.67 -22.34 33.73
C PHE A 7 -0.69 -22.46 34.90
N GLY A 8 0.12 -21.42 35.17
CA GLY A 8 1.06 -21.44 36.29
C GLY A 8 0.39 -21.70 37.65
N ARG A 9 -0.86 -21.26 37.82
CA ARG A 9 -1.64 -21.51 39.03
C ARG A 9 -2.02 -22.99 39.20
N ILE A 10 -2.39 -23.69 38.14
CA ILE A 10 -2.75 -25.11 38.20
C ILE A 10 -1.53 -25.95 38.62
N TYR A 11 -0.38 -25.73 37.97
CA TYR A 11 0.84 -26.49 38.27
C TYR A 11 1.40 -26.18 39.66
N ARG A 12 1.34 -24.92 40.09
CA ARG A 12 1.72 -24.55 41.46
C ARG A 12 0.85 -25.22 42.51
N ASN A 13 -0.46 -25.36 42.28
CA ASN A 13 -1.36 -26.09 43.20
C ASN A 13 -0.98 -27.57 43.32
N VAL A 14 -0.51 -28.19 42.22
CA VAL A 14 -0.05 -29.60 42.23
C VAL A 14 1.24 -29.72 43.04
N SER A 15 2.22 -28.85 42.83
CA SER A 15 3.47 -28.83 43.63
C SER A 15 3.18 -28.56 45.12
N GLU A 16 2.31 -27.60 45.44
CA GLU A 16 1.85 -27.34 46.82
C GLU A 16 1.13 -28.55 47.44
N SER A 17 0.34 -29.29 46.67
CA SER A 17 -0.34 -30.50 47.15
C SER A 17 0.64 -31.64 47.44
N ILE A 18 1.67 -31.83 46.60
CA ILE A 18 2.74 -32.82 46.83
C ILE A 18 3.54 -32.45 48.07
N ALA A 19 3.90 -31.17 48.23
CA ALA A 19 4.58 -30.67 49.42
C ALA A 19 3.73 -30.87 50.70
N GLY A 20 2.42 -30.61 50.61
CA GLY A 20 1.49 -30.87 51.70
C GLY A 20 1.38 -32.35 52.06
N ALA A 21 1.36 -33.25 51.06
CA ALA A 21 1.36 -34.69 51.30
C ALA A 21 2.65 -35.16 52.00
N MET A 22 3.81 -34.61 51.60
CA MET A 22 5.09 -34.88 52.27
C MET A 22 5.10 -34.40 53.73
N ALA A 23 4.57 -33.20 53.99
CA ALA A 23 4.45 -32.67 55.35
C ALA A 23 3.54 -33.54 56.23
N ASN A 24 2.39 -33.96 55.70
CA ASN A 24 1.46 -34.85 56.41
C ASN A 24 2.09 -36.21 56.74
N ILE A 25 2.90 -36.76 55.82
CA ILE A 25 3.60 -38.04 56.02
C ILE A 25 4.72 -37.89 57.06
N ALA A 26 5.40 -36.75 57.10
CA ALA A 26 6.43 -36.47 58.10
C ALA A 26 5.87 -36.37 59.53
N GLU A 27 4.60 -36.00 59.70
CA GLU A 27 3.94 -35.92 61.01
C GLU A 27 3.44 -37.28 61.56
N LEU A 28 3.37 -38.32 60.72
CA LEU A 28 2.90 -39.65 61.13
C LEU A 28 3.89 -40.32 62.08
N LYS A 29 3.46 -40.57 63.32
CA LYS A 29 4.24 -41.33 64.31
C LYS A 29 3.92 -42.82 64.20
N VAL A 30 4.87 -43.60 63.68
CA VAL A 30 4.75 -45.07 63.59
C VAL A 30 5.81 -45.75 64.47
N ASN A 31 5.34 -46.68 65.30
CA ASN A 31 6.13 -47.27 66.38
C ASN A 31 6.82 -48.60 66.00
N ASN A 32 6.38 -49.28 64.94
CA ASN A 32 7.01 -50.51 64.46
C ASN A 32 8.05 -50.25 63.36
N GLU A 33 9.03 -51.15 63.23
CA GLU A 33 10.13 -51.01 62.26
C GLU A 33 9.64 -51.08 60.80
N ASP A 34 8.73 -51.99 60.48
CA ASP A 34 8.17 -52.14 59.12
C ASP A 34 7.46 -50.87 58.64
N GLY A 35 6.68 -50.23 59.50
CA GLY A 35 5.97 -49.00 59.17
C GLY A 35 6.91 -47.80 59.05
N LYS A 36 8.00 -47.75 59.83
CA LYS A 36 9.06 -46.74 59.63
C LYS A 36 9.76 -46.91 58.27
N GLN A 37 10.04 -48.14 57.85
CA GLN A 37 10.63 -48.41 56.54
C GLN A 37 9.67 -48.04 55.40
N GLN A 38 8.38 -48.37 55.52
CA GLN A 38 7.38 -47.99 54.52
C GLN A 38 7.21 -46.47 54.41
N LEU A 39 7.15 -45.75 55.53
CA LEU A 39 7.07 -44.28 55.53
C LEU A 39 8.31 -43.64 54.89
N SER A 40 9.50 -44.16 55.18
CA SER A 40 10.75 -43.70 54.56
C SER A 40 10.71 -43.91 53.04
N GLY A 41 10.26 -45.08 52.57
CA GLY A 41 10.13 -45.37 51.14
C GLY A 41 9.08 -44.50 50.42
N ILE A 42 7.98 -44.16 51.09
CA ILE A 42 6.96 -43.25 50.55
C ILE A 42 7.52 -41.81 50.46
N ASN A 43 8.21 -41.35 51.51
CA ASN A 43 8.84 -40.02 51.51
C ASN A 43 9.87 -39.88 50.40
N GLU A 44 10.73 -40.88 50.20
CA GLU A 44 11.73 -40.82 49.14
C GLU A 44 11.09 -40.81 47.74
N LYS A 45 10.05 -41.62 47.52
CA LYS A 45 9.29 -41.60 46.26
C LYS A 45 8.64 -40.24 46.01
N LEU A 46 8.02 -39.63 47.01
CA LEU A 46 7.40 -38.32 46.87
C LEU A 46 8.43 -37.22 46.59
N ARG A 47 9.60 -37.28 47.24
CA ARG A 47 10.70 -36.34 47.00
C ARG A 47 11.21 -36.42 45.56
N ILE A 48 11.35 -37.63 45.02
CA ILE A 48 11.74 -37.84 43.62
C ILE A 48 10.67 -37.30 42.67
N ILE A 49 9.38 -37.58 42.95
CA ILE A 49 8.27 -37.08 42.13
C ILE A 49 8.24 -35.54 42.13
N GLN A 50 8.41 -34.91 43.30
CA GLN A 50 8.46 -33.45 43.41
C GLN A 50 9.61 -32.86 42.60
N ALA A 51 10.82 -33.39 42.78
CA ALA A 51 12.02 -32.89 42.08
C ALA A 51 11.90 -33.03 40.55
N ASN A 52 11.35 -34.15 40.06
CA ASN A 52 11.13 -34.35 38.64
C ASN A 52 10.04 -33.42 38.10
N PHE A 53 8.93 -33.27 38.82
CA PHE A 53 7.82 -32.41 38.43
C PHE A 53 8.23 -30.95 38.37
N ASP A 54 8.96 -30.45 39.37
CA ASP A 54 9.47 -29.08 39.40
C ASP A 54 10.49 -28.84 38.26
N GLY A 55 11.30 -29.85 37.93
CA GLY A 55 12.23 -29.81 36.79
C GLY A 55 11.52 -29.76 35.43
N GLU A 56 10.53 -30.62 35.22
CA GLU A 56 9.70 -30.62 34.00
C GLU A 56 8.93 -29.30 33.85
N LEU A 57 8.39 -28.77 34.94
CA LEU A 57 7.70 -27.48 34.94
C LEU A 57 8.64 -26.34 34.55
N THR A 58 9.84 -26.31 35.11
CA THR A 58 10.87 -25.31 34.76
C THR A 58 11.24 -25.40 33.28
N MET A 59 11.47 -26.62 32.76
CA MET A 59 11.73 -26.81 31.34
C MET A 59 10.57 -26.31 30.48
N LEU A 60 9.32 -26.56 30.89
CA LEU A 60 8.14 -26.13 30.15
C LEU A 60 7.97 -24.59 30.20
N GLU A 61 8.24 -23.95 31.33
CA GLU A 61 8.23 -22.49 31.48
C GLU A 61 9.30 -21.81 30.63
N GLU A 62 10.50 -22.39 30.57
CA GLU A 62 11.63 -21.83 29.81
C GLU A 62 11.52 -22.06 28.30
N ASN A 63 10.92 -23.17 27.85
CA ASN A 63 10.99 -23.61 26.46
C ASN A 63 9.68 -23.51 25.67
N ALA A 64 8.54 -23.30 26.33
CA ALA A 64 7.28 -23.15 25.61
C ALA A 64 6.97 -21.67 25.31
N GLU A 65 6.79 -21.33 24.03
CA GLU A 65 6.28 -20.01 23.62
C GLU A 65 4.76 -19.92 23.86
N TRP A 66 4.38 -19.60 25.09
CA TRP A 66 2.96 -19.43 25.47
C TRP A 66 2.30 -18.17 24.89
N GLU A 67 3.09 -17.23 24.37
CA GLU A 67 2.58 -15.99 23.77
C GLU A 67 2.16 -16.14 22.31
N LYS A 68 2.56 -17.23 21.62
CA LYS A 68 2.37 -17.37 20.18
C LYS A 68 1.37 -18.46 19.83
N PHE A 69 0.18 -18.03 19.41
CA PHE A 69 -0.82 -18.94 18.87
C PHE A 69 -0.43 -19.40 17.45
N THR A 70 0.05 -20.63 17.34
CA THR A 70 0.48 -21.21 16.05
C THR A 70 -0.65 -22.04 15.44
N MET A 71 -1.08 -21.69 14.23
CA MET A 71 -2.09 -22.43 13.47
C MET A 71 -1.45 -23.05 12.22
N ALA A 72 -1.67 -24.34 12.01
CA ALA A 72 -1.23 -25.06 10.81
C ALA A 72 -2.44 -25.51 9.97
N PHE A 73 -2.42 -25.21 8.68
CA PHE A 73 -3.48 -25.55 7.74
C PHE A 73 -3.07 -26.71 6.84
N PHE A 74 -3.79 -27.83 6.92
CA PHE A 74 -3.57 -29.01 6.09
C PHE A 74 -4.76 -29.27 5.17
N GLY A 75 -4.51 -29.79 3.96
CA GLY A 75 -5.56 -30.18 3.01
C GLY A 75 -5.08 -30.18 1.55
N GLU A 76 -5.88 -30.75 0.65
CA GLU A 76 -5.60 -30.82 -0.79
C GLU A 76 -5.71 -29.46 -1.49
N THR A 77 -5.12 -29.31 -2.67
CA THR A 77 -5.25 -28.09 -3.49
C THR A 77 -6.73 -27.76 -3.71
N ASN A 78 -7.07 -26.46 -3.69
CA ASN A 78 -8.43 -25.97 -3.87
C ASN A 78 -9.44 -26.25 -2.73
N ALA A 79 -9.00 -26.81 -1.58
CA ALA A 79 -9.84 -26.95 -0.39
C ALA A 79 -10.15 -25.62 0.35
N GLY A 80 -9.81 -24.46 -0.22
CA GLY A 80 -10.07 -23.15 0.38
C GLY A 80 -9.08 -22.71 1.48
N LYS A 81 -7.94 -23.40 1.67
CA LYS A 81 -6.92 -23.03 2.67
C LYS A 81 -6.48 -21.57 2.58
N SER A 82 -6.23 -21.07 1.36
CA SER A 82 -5.84 -19.67 1.13
C SER A 82 -6.93 -18.70 1.55
N THR A 83 -8.20 -19.03 1.31
CA THR A 83 -9.35 -18.20 1.68
C THR A 83 -9.46 -18.05 3.19
N ILE A 84 -9.24 -19.12 3.95
CA ILE A 84 -9.31 -19.09 5.42
C ILE A 84 -8.15 -18.26 5.98
N ILE A 85 -6.92 -18.49 5.48
CA ILE A 85 -5.75 -17.69 5.86
C ILE A 85 -6.05 -16.20 5.62
N GLU A 86 -6.58 -15.87 4.44
CA GLU A 86 -6.91 -14.49 4.09
C GLU A 86 -8.01 -13.89 4.98
N SER A 87 -9.05 -14.68 5.29
CA SER A 87 -10.14 -14.24 6.18
C SER A 87 -9.61 -13.90 7.58
N LEU A 88 -8.66 -14.70 8.09
CA LEU A 88 -8.03 -14.44 9.38
C LEU A 88 -7.16 -13.18 9.35
N ARG A 89 -6.39 -12.96 8.27
CA ARG A 89 -5.59 -11.74 8.12
C ARG A 89 -6.44 -10.47 8.13
N ILE A 90 -7.62 -10.53 7.51
CA ILE A 90 -8.59 -9.42 7.51
C ILE A 90 -9.19 -9.25 8.91
N LEU A 91 -9.65 -10.34 9.54
CA LEU A 91 -10.30 -10.31 10.85
C LEU A 91 -9.39 -9.77 11.95
N PHE A 92 -8.10 -10.10 11.89
CA PHE A 92 -7.09 -9.65 12.86
C PHE A 92 -6.34 -8.40 12.43
N GLU A 93 -6.80 -7.71 11.38
CA GLU A 93 -6.26 -6.41 10.98
C GLU A 93 -4.73 -6.43 10.83
N GLU A 94 -4.20 -7.41 10.10
CA GLU A 94 -2.75 -7.62 9.99
C GLU A 94 -2.03 -6.31 9.61
N GLU A 95 -1.25 -5.74 10.54
CA GLU A 95 -0.61 -4.41 10.39
C GLU A 95 0.19 -4.31 9.09
N SER A 96 0.91 -5.37 8.72
CA SER A 96 1.69 -5.45 7.49
C SER A 96 0.83 -5.19 6.23
N ARG A 97 -0.42 -5.66 6.25
CA ARG A 97 -1.40 -5.47 5.19
C ARG A 97 -1.99 -4.07 5.22
N GLN A 98 -2.29 -3.54 6.41
CA GLN A 98 -2.77 -2.16 6.54
C GLN A 98 -1.75 -1.17 5.99
N VAL A 99 -0.47 -1.31 6.38
CA VAL A 99 0.63 -0.50 5.86
C VAL A 99 0.74 -0.61 4.33
N LEU A 100 0.62 -1.81 3.78
CA LEU A 100 0.65 -2.00 2.33
C LEU A 100 -0.53 -1.31 1.62
N LEU A 101 -1.73 -1.36 2.20
CA LEU A 101 -2.91 -0.68 1.66
C LEU A 101 -2.75 0.85 1.69
N GLU A 102 -2.22 1.40 2.78
CA GLU A 102 -1.94 2.83 2.91
C GLU A 102 -0.89 3.30 1.91
N GLN A 103 0.20 2.55 1.75
CA GLN A 103 1.25 2.85 0.76
C GLN A 103 0.69 2.87 -0.66
N ASN A 104 -0.11 1.85 -1.03
CA ASN A 104 -0.74 1.79 -2.35
C ASN A 104 -1.68 2.98 -2.59
N ALA A 105 -2.44 3.41 -1.57
CA ALA A 105 -3.32 4.57 -1.67
C ALA A 105 -2.53 5.86 -1.90
N TYR A 106 -1.43 6.05 -1.17
CA TYR A 106 -0.53 7.18 -1.34
C TYR A 106 0.10 7.22 -2.74
N ASP A 107 0.60 6.08 -3.23
CA ASP A 107 1.19 5.98 -4.57
C ASP A 107 0.17 6.31 -5.66
N LEU A 108 -1.06 5.83 -5.52
CA LEU A 108 -2.14 6.12 -6.47
C LEU A 108 -2.41 7.63 -6.56
N GLN A 109 -2.51 8.30 -5.41
CA GLN A 109 -2.72 9.75 -5.34
C GLN A 109 -1.56 10.52 -5.96
N ARG A 110 -0.32 10.09 -5.70
CA ARG A 110 0.88 10.69 -6.30
C ARG A 110 0.87 10.57 -7.82
N PHE A 111 0.53 9.40 -8.35
CA PHE A 111 0.44 9.20 -9.80
C PHE A 111 -0.63 10.08 -10.45
N GLU A 112 -1.79 10.22 -9.81
CA GLU A 112 -2.85 11.10 -10.30
C GLU A 112 -2.39 12.57 -10.38
N GLN A 113 -1.68 13.04 -9.36
CA GLN A 113 -1.12 14.40 -9.32
C GLN A 113 -0.09 14.62 -10.43
N GLU A 114 0.83 13.67 -10.65
CA GLU A 114 1.84 13.77 -11.72
C GLU A 114 1.21 13.73 -13.11
N LEU A 115 0.21 12.87 -13.34
CA LEU A 115 -0.53 12.85 -14.61
C LEU A 115 -1.22 14.19 -14.86
N THR A 116 -1.88 14.75 -13.84
CA THR A 116 -2.53 16.06 -13.92
C THR A 116 -1.52 17.16 -14.25
N ARG A 117 -0.34 17.12 -13.62
CA ARG A 117 0.75 18.07 -13.87
C ARG A 117 1.24 17.98 -15.32
N HIS A 118 1.45 16.78 -15.83
CA HIS A 118 1.89 16.56 -17.22
C HIS A 118 0.84 17.02 -18.23
N VAL A 119 -0.44 16.71 -18.01
CA VAL A 119 -1.53 17.17 -18.87
C VAL A 119 -1.58 18.70 -18.92
N ASN A 120 -1.49 19.36 -17.78
CA ASN A 120 -1.48 20.82 -17.71
C ASN A 120 -0.24 21.42 -18.40
N THR A 121 0.92 20.79 -18.25
CA THR A 121 2.15 21.23 -18.91
C THR A 121 2.01 21.15 -20.43
N VAL A 122 1.52 20.02 -20.95
CA VAL A 122 1.29 19.85 -22.40
C VAL A 122 0.27 20.87 -22.91
N ARG A 123 -0.83 21.07 -22.17
CA ARG A 123 -1.86 22.06 -22.51
C ARG A 123 -1.30 23.47 -22.62
N ASN A 124 -0.48 23.89 -21.65
CA ASN A 124 0.13 25.21 -21.64
C ASN A 124 1.11 25.38 -22.79
N SER A 125 2.00 24.41 -23.01
CA SER A 125 2.94 24.43 -24.14
C SER A 125 2.23 24.51 -25.49
N LEU A 126 1.09 23.84 -25.65
CA LEU A 126 0.30 23.90 -26.87
C LEU A 126 -0.33 25.28 -27.07
N ASN A 127 -0.88 25.88 -26.00
CA ASN A 127 -1.43 27.23 -26.03
C ASN A 127 -0.34 28.26 -26.37
N ASP A 128 0.85 28.13 -25.79
CA ASP A 128 1.97 29.03 -26.07
C ASP A 128 2.41 28.92 -27.53
N ALA A 129 2.52 27.71 -28.07
CA ALA A 129 2.82 27.49 -29.48
C ALA A 129 1.76 28.13 -30.39
N TYR A 130 0.47 27.94 -30.09
CA TYR A 130 -0.62 28.54 -30.85
C TYR A 130 -0.55 30.07 -30.87
N ASN A 131 -0.34 30.69 -29.71
CA ASN A 131 -0.24 32.14 -29.58
C ASN A 131 0.96 32.70 -30.36
N ASN A 132 2.10 32.00 -30.34
CA ASN A 132 3.28 32.38 -31.12
C ASN A 132 3.00 32.32 -32.63
N TYR A 133 2.36 31.26 -33.12
CA TYR A 133 2.00 31.16 -34.54
C TYR A 133 1.00 32.24 -34.96
N ALA A 134 0.01 32.55 -34.12
CA ALA A 134 -0.95 33.62 -34.40
C ALA A 134 -0.24 34.98 -34.55
N TYR A 135 0.70 35.27 -33.65
CA TYR A 135 1.52 36.49 -33.70
C TYR A 135 2.39 36.55 -34.98
N ASP A 136 3.04 35.45 -35.36
CA ASP A 136 3.85 35.41 -36.57
C ASP A 136 3.01 35.63 -37.85
N ILE A 137 1.80 35.05 -37.90
CA ILE A 137 0.87 35.26 -39.01
C ILE A 137 0.41 36.71 -39.10
N GLU A 138 0.12 37.36 -37.98
CA GLU A 138 -0.22 38.79 -37.95
C GLU A 138 0.93 39.66 -38.49
N LYS A 139 2.16 39.36 -38.07
CA LYS A 139 3.36 40.07 -38.54
C LYS A 139 3.59 39.89 -40.04
N ILE A 140 3.37 38.68 -40.57
CA ILE A 140 3.43 38.39 -42.00
C ILE A 140 2.38 39.22 -42.76
N ASN A 141 1.14 39.25 -42.28
CA ASN A 141 0.06 40.01 -42.92
C ASN A 141 0.33 41.53 -42.94
N SER A 142 0.88 42.08 -41.86
CA SER A 142 1.32 43.47 -41.80
C SER A 142 2.44 43.79 -42.80
N SER A 143 3.41 42.89 -42.92
CA SER A 143 4.52 43.00 -43.89
C SER A 143 4.02 42.93 -45.34
N ILE A 144 3.08 42.02 -45.64
CA ILE A 144 2.44 41.91 -46.96
C ILE A 144 1.69 43.20 -47.30
N SER A 145 0.97 43.78 -46.34
CA SER A 145 0.22 45.03 -46.54
C SER A 145 1.16 46.21 -46.83
N SER A 146 2.28 46.28 -46.11
CA SER A 146 3.31 47.30 -46.34
C SER A 146 3.95 47.16 -47.72
N LEU A 147 4.27 45.93 -48.14
CA LEU A 147 4.78 45.64 -49.47
C LEU A 147 3.77 45.99 -50.57
N ALA A 148 2.48 45.68 -50.37
CA ALA A 148 1.42 46.02 -51.30
C ALA A 148 1.31 47.55 -51.50
N ASN A 149 1.50 48.34 -50.44
CA ASN A 149 1.54 49.80 -50.52
C ASN A 149 2.76 50.30 -51.31
N VAL A 150 3.96 49.75 -51.05
CA VAL A 150 5.18 50.10 -51.79
C VAL A 150 5.03 49.76 -53.29
N VAL A 151 4.55 48.57 -53.62
CA VAL A 151 4.30 48.17 -55.01
C VAL A 151 3.27 49.08 -55.66
N ARG A 152 2.21 49.48 -54.94
CA ARG A 152 1.19 50.40 -55.43
C ARG A 152 1.75 51.82 -55.65
N GLU A 153 2.67 52.27 -54.81
CA GLU A 153 3.35 53.56 -54.95
C GLU A 153 4.30 53.56 -56.16
N GLU A 154 5.06 52.48 -56.38
CA GLU A 154 5.88 52.29 -57.59
C GLU A 154 5.04 52.08 -58.88
N SER A 155 3.82 51.56 -58.75
CA SER A 155 2.88 51.34 -59.88
C SER A 155 2.36 52.64 -60.51
N SER A 156 2.52 53.78 -59.84
CA SER A 156 2.30 55.10 -60.45
C SER A 156 3.27 55.39 -61.61
N LYS A 157 4.29 54.55 -61.83
CA LYS A 157 5.25 54.71 -62.93
C LYS A 157 5.27 53.65 -64.03
N ARG A 158 4.72 52.43 -63.91
CA ARG A 158 4.80 51.41 -65.01
C ARG A 158 3.62 50.43 -65.10
N VAL A 159 2.70 50.73 -66.01
CA VAL A 159 1.45 50.01 -66.39
C VAL A 159 1.64 48.61 -67.04
N LYS A 160 2.66 47.79 -66.73
CA LYS A 160 2.96 46.60 -67.59
C LYS A 160 3.25 45.22 -66.96
N LYS A 161 2.81 44.87 -65.75
CA LYS A 161 2.94 43.48 -65.26
C LYS A 161 1.62 42.85 -64.82
N LYS A 162 0.70 42.79 -65.79
CA LYS A 162 -0.62 42.12 -65.80
C LYS A 162 -0.61 40.61 -65.45
N VAL A 163 0.49 40.06 -64.94
CA VAL A 163 0.73 38.62 -64.67
C VAL A 163 0.75 38.29 -63.17
N ILE A 164 1.09 39.24 -62.29
CA ILE A 164 1.23 38.96 -60.84
C ILE A 164 -0.12 39.01 -60.10
N MET A 165 -1.13 39.64 -60.70
CA MET A 165 -2.44 39.84 -60.07
C MET A 165 -3.25 38.55 -59.90
N ALA A 166 -3.01 37.52 -60.72
CA ALA A 166 -3.73 36.26 -60.66
C ALA A 166 -3.24 35.30 -59.54
N SER A 167 -1.99 35.41 -59.10
CA SER A 167 -1.45 34.53 -58.05
C SER A 167 -1.83 34.98 -56.63
N VAL A 168 -2.03 36.27 -56.41
CA VAL A 168 -2.35 36.83 -55.09
C VAL A 168 -3.77 36.46 -54.65
N VAL A 169 -4.74 36.42 -55.58
CA VAL A 169 -6.14 36.09 -55.27
C VAL A 169 -6.31 34.60 -54.93
N GLY A 170 -5.52 33.70 -55.53
CA GLY A 170 -5.56 32.27 -55.22
C GLY A 170 -5.04 31.89 -53.83
N ALA A 171 -4.09 32.65 -53.28
CA ALA A 171 -3.54 32.38 -51.94
C ALA A 171 -4.47 32.81 -50.80
N VAL A 172 -5.32 33.83 -51.03
CA VAL A 172 -6.27 34.35 -50.02
C VAL A 172 -7.38 33.34 -49.73
N ILE A 173 -7.78 32.51 -50.70
CA ILE A 173 -8.83 31.49 -50.52
C ILE A 173 -8.46 30.46 -49.44
N GLY A 174 -7.17 30.19 -49.20
CA GLY A 174 -6.74 29.30 -48.12
C GLY A 174 -6.95 29.83 -46.70
N SER A 175 -7.02 31.15 -46.53
CA SER A 175 -7.11 31.80 -45.21
C SER A 175 -8.51 31.76 -44.59
N ALA A 176 -9.57 31.59 -45.39
CA ALA A 176 -10.94 31.53 -44.88
C ALA A 176 -11.29 30.18 -44.21
N PHE A 177 -10.61 29.09 -44.57
CA PHE A 177 -10.92 27.76 -44.02
C PHE A 177 -10.47 27.59 -42.56
N VAL A 178 -9.43 28.33 -42.13
CA VAL A 178 -8.89 28.26 -40.76
C VAL A 178 -9.80 28.99 -39.76
N GLY A 179 -10.43 30.11 -40.17
CA GLY A 179 -11.32 30.88 -39.30
C GLY A 179 -12.64 30.19 -38.96
N ILE A 180 -13.20 29.41 -39.89
CA ILE A 180 -14.51 28.76 -39.69
C ILE A 180 -14.39 27.56 -38.73
N VAL A 181 -13.29 26.80 -38.79
CA VAL A 181 -13.04 25.64 -37.92
C VAL A 181 -12.78 26.06 -36.46
N MET A 182 -12.24 27.27 -36.23
CA MET A 182 -12.01 27.81 -34.88
C MET A 182 -13.30 28.13 -34.12
N SER A 183 -14.39 28.51 -34.80
CA SER A 183 -15.66 28.84 -34.12
C SER A 183 -16.47 27.61 -33.68
N SER A 184 -16.29 26.47 -34.36
CA SER A 184 -17.03 25.23 -34.06
C SER A 184 -16.40 24.40 -32.94
N LEU A 185 -15.08 24.48 -32.74
CA LEU A 185 -14.39 23.74 -31.68
C LEU A 185 -14.52 24.40 -30.30
N ILE A 186 -14.68 25.73 -30.22
CA ILE A 186 -14.89 26.43 -28.94
C ILE A 186 -16.34 26.27 -28.44
N ARG A 187 -17.33 26.09 -29.33
CA ARG A 187 -18.73 25.84 -28.94
C ARG A 187 -19.05 24.38 -28.57
N GLY A 188 -18.16 23.43 -28.88
CA GLY A 188 -18.33 22.01 -28.54
C GLY A 188 -17.78 21.60 -27.17
N LEU A 189 -17.28 22.55 -26.37
CA LEU A 189 -16.61 22.30 -25.10
C LEU A 189 -17.08 23.28 -24.00
N ILE A 190 -18.40 23.47 -23.89
CA ILE A 190 -19.12 23.90 -22.69
C ILE A 190 -20.18 22.85 -22.40
#